data_AF-A0A4D7C5E2-F1
#
_entry.id   AF-A0A4D7C5E2-F1
#
_cell.length_a   1.000
_cell.length_b   1.000
_cell.length_c   1.000
_cell.angle_alpha   90.00
_cell.angle_beta   90.00
_cell.angle_gamma   90.00
#
_symmetry.space_group_name_H-M   'P 1'
#
loop_
_entity.id
_entity.type
_entity.pdbx_description
1 polymer ?
#
loop_
_entity_poly.entity_id
_entity_poly.type
_entity_poly.pdbx_seq_one_letter_code
_entity_poly.pdbx_strand_id
1 'polypeptide(L)'
;MTTFVQIHMLIDYPAANLNRDDSGRPKTLIYGGAQRLRVSSQSIKRALRTGPTFVERLAGALGTRAQSFGQLLEAALMGPPHNLARKDAVERSQRVIANDKLGKLKRPRMRMSRPPTPSSSPIWGRTRSTG
;
A
#
# COMPACT_ATOMS: atom_id res chain seq x y z
N MET A 1 -11.18 34.19 -2.29
CA MET A 1 -10.74 32.86 -2.76
C MET A 1 -11.17 31.81 -1.75
N THR A 2 -11.56 30.61 -2.21
CA THR A 2 -11.98 29.49 -1.33
C THR A 2 -10.80 28.58 -1.00
N THR A 3 -10.68 28.16 0.26
CA THR A 3 -9.56 27.34 0.77
C THR A 3 -9.81 25.84 0.61
N PHE A 4 -11.06 25.42 0.48
CA PHE A 4 -11.47 24.01 0.53
C PHE A 4 -12.15 23.59 -0.77
N VAL A 5 -11.74 22.41 -1.27
CA VAL A 5 -12.39 21.71 -2.38
C VAL A 5 -13.05 20.46 -1.83
N GLN A 6 -14.35 20.32 -2.06
CA GLN A 6 -15.13 19.14 -1.67
C GLN A 6 -15.51 18.32 -2.90
N ILE A 7 -15.34 17.01 -2.82
CA ILE A 7 -15.63 16.09 -3.92
C ILE A 7 -16.60 15.03 -3.39
N HIS A 8 -17.77 14.96 -4.01
CA HIS A 8 -18.84 14.00 -3.69
C HIS A 8 -19.06 13.09 -4.90
N MET A 9 -19.13 11.78 -4.68
CA MET A 9 -19.31 10.79 -5.74
C MET A 9 -20.32 9.74 -5.30
N LEU A 10 -21.21 9.36 -6.22
CA LEU A 10 -22.04 8.17 -6.12
C LEU A 10 -21.52 7.18 -7.16
N ILE A 11 -21.13 5.98 -6.71
CA ILE A 11 -20.54 4.95 -7.56
C ILE A 11 -21.30 3.66 -7.29
N ASP A 12 -21.82 3.06 -8.35
CA ASP A 12 -22.37 1.72 -8.33
C ASP A 12 -21.26 0.68 -8.47
N TYR A 13 -21.44 -0.44 -7.80
CA TYR A 13 -20.52 -1.57 -7.92
C TYR A 13 -21.34 -2.81 -8.28
N PRO A 14 -20.85 -3.66 -9.20
CA PRO A 14 -21.44 -4.97 -9.40
C PRO A 14 -21.28 -5.83 -8.13
N ALA A 15 -21.89 -7.01 -8.11
CA ALA A 15 -21.75 -7.96 -7.02
C ALA A 15 -20.27 -8.35 -6.80
N ALA A 16 -19.60 -7.66 -5.87
CA ALA A 16 -18.18 -7.78 -5.63
C ALA A 16 -17.85 -7.57 -4.15
N ASN A 17 -16.85 -8.30 -3.67
CA ASN A 17 -16.32 -8.14 -2.33
C ASN A 17 -15.09 -7.22 -2.34
N LEU A 18 -15.34 -5.92 -2.55
CA LEU A 18 -14.31 -4.86 -2.71
C LEU A 18 -13.39 -4.70 -1.51
N ASN A 19 -13.89 -4.99 -0.31
CA ASN A 19 -13.17 -4.73 0.93
C ASN A 19 -13.61 -5.72 2.00
N ARG A 20 -12.65 -6.48 2.52
CA ARG A 20 -12.90 -7.60 3.46
C ARG A 20 -12.42 -7.28 4.87
N ASP A 21 -12.99 -7.97 5.85
CA ASP A 21 -12.44 -8.08 7.21
C ASP A 21 -11.44 -9.23 7.31
N ASP A 22 -10.90 -9.46 8.51
CA ASP A 22 -9.92 -10.50 8.77
C ASP A 22 -10.48 -11.93 8.58
N SER A 23 -11.82 -12.08 8.64
CA SER A 23 -12.56 -13.32 8.35
C SER A 23 -12.91 -13.49 6.87
N GLY A 24 -12.53 -12.54 6.01
CA GLY A 24 -12.82 -12.56 4.58
C GLY A 24 -14.24 -12.10 4.20
N ARG A 25 -15.06 -11.67 5.16
CA ARG A 25 -16.42 -11.17 4.93
C ARG A 25 -16.38 -9.73 4.43
N PRO A 26 -17.36 -9.29 3.61
CA PRO A 26 -17.45 -7.90 3.21
C PRO A 26 -17.52 -6.98 4.42
N LYS A 27 -16.73 -5.92 4.43
CA LYS A 27 -16.74 -4.93 5.50
C LYS A 27 -18.06 -4.18 5.47
N THR A 28 -18.75 -4.11 6.61
CA THR A 28 -20.08 -3.49 6.72
C THR A 28 -20.09 -2.39 7.78
N LEU A 29 -21.18 -1.62 7.81
CA LEU A 29 -21.51 -0.64 8.85
C LEU A 29 -23.04 -0.51 8.97
N ILE A 30 -23.55 -0.04 10.11
CA ILE A 30 -24.98 0.34 10.25
C ILE A 30 -25.12 1.85 10.00
N TYR A 31 -26.00 2.24 9.09
CA TYR A 31 -26.29 3.65 8.81
C TYR A 31 -27.75 3.85 8.42
N GLY A 32 -28.43 4.74 9.16
CA GLY A 32 -29.87 4.94 9.03
C GLY A 32 -30.67 3.68 9.40
N GLY A 33 -30.25 2.94 10.43
CA GLY A 33 -30.94 1.72 10.90
C GLY A 33 -30.73 0.47 10.04
N ALA A 34 -30.11 0.58 8.86
CA ALA A 34 -29.86 -0.55 7.96
C ALA A 34 -28.37 -0.87 7.84
N GLN A 35 -28.05 -2.15 7.62
CA GLN A 35 -26.69 -2.59 7.31
C GLN A 35 -26.32 -2.25 5.86
N ARG A 36 -25.14 -1.65 5.68
CA ARG A 36 -24.60 -1.26 4.37
C ARG A 36 -23.19 -1.80 4.19
N LEU A 37 -22.82 -2.08 2.95
CA LEU A 37 -21.43 -2.36 2.60
C LEU A 37 -20.57 -1.10 2.79
N ARG A 38 -19.34 -1.31 3.23
CA ARG A 38 -18.37 -0.24 3.49
C ARG A 38 -17.06 -0.49 2.77
N VAL A 39 -16.70 0.44 1.88
CA VAL A 39 -15.32 0.55 1.43
C VAL A 39 -14.58 1.49 2.39
N SER A 40 -13.56 0.96 3.06
CA SER A 40 -12.81 1.73 4.03
C SER A 40 -11.96 2.82 3.35
N SER A 41 -11.84 4.00 3.98
CA SER A 41 -11.11 5.13 3.41
C SER A 41 -9.65 4.79 3.11
N GLN A 42 -9.02 3.93 3.91
CA GLN A 42 -7.67 3.43 3.64
C GLN A 42 -7.57 2.57 2.38
N SER A 43 -8.62 1.79 2.07
CA SER A 43 -8.66 0.96 0.85
C SER A 43 -8.73 1.86 -0.38
N ILE A 44 -9.65 2.83 -0.38
CA ILE A 44 -9.79 3.82 -1.46
C ILE A 44 -8.50 4.62 -1.63
N LYS A 45 -7.96 5.18 -0.55
CA LYS A 45 -6.70 5.96 -0.59
C LYS A 45 -5.52 5.14 -1.13
N ARG A 46 -5.42 3.85 -0.76
CA ARG A 46 -4.38 2.97 -1.30
C ARG A 46 -4.60 2.71 -2.80
N ALA A 47 -5.81 2.37 -3.20
CA ALA A 47 -6.15 2.11 -4.60
C ALA A 47 -5.82 3.31 -5.49
N LEU A 48 -6.16 4.52 -5.04
CA LEU A 48 -5.77 5.76 -5.71
C LEU A 48 -4.24 5.91 -5.75
N ARG A 49 -3.54 5.78 -4.62
CA ARG A 49 -2.08 5.97 -4.54
C ARG A 49 -1.29 5.00 -5.42
N THR A 50 -1.77 3.77 -5.57
CA THR A 50 -1.11 2.73 -6.37
C THR A 50 -1.67 2.63 -7.79
N GLY A 51 -2.63 3.48 -8.16
CA GLY A 51 -3.20 3.51 -9.51
C GLY A 51 -2.20 4.07 -10.52
N PRO A 52 -2.15 3.55 -11.76
CA PRO A 52 -1.17 3.97 -12.78
C PRO A 52 -1.13 5.48 -12.97
N THR A 53 -2.30 6.11 -13.15
CA THR A 53 -2.41 7.54 -13.36
C THR A 53 -1.84 8.36 -12.20
N PHE A 54 -2.07 7.94 -10.95
CA PHE A 54 -1.53 8.65 -9.79
C PHE A 54 -0.02 8.49 -9.69
N VAL A 55 0.48 7.27 -9.96
CA VAL A 55 1.91 6.95 -9.92
C VAL A 55 2.67 7.73 -11.00
N GLU A 56 2.14 7.76 -12.21
CA GLU A 56 2.74 8.48 -13.35
C GLU A 56 2.74 10.00 -13.11
N ARG A 57 1.62 10.56 -12.66
CA ARG A 57 1.49 12.02 -12.48
C ARG A 57 2.27 12.58 -11.30
N LEU A 58 2.60 11.75 -10.31
CA LEU A 58 3.38 12.13 -9.13
C LEU A 58 4.75 11.44 -9.08
N ALA A 59 5.24 10.92 -10.21
CA ALA A 59 6.55 10.29 -10.29
C ALA A 59 7.64 11.21 -9.68
N GLY A 60 8.49 10.65 -8.84
CA GLY A 60 9.53 11.40 -8.10
C GLY A 60 9.05 12.10 -6.81
N ALA A 61 7.75 12.32 -6.61
CA ALA A 61 7.18 12.96 -5.41
C ALA A 61 6.45 11.97 -4.48
N LEU A 62 6.51 10.66 -4.78
CA LEU A 62 5.83 9.63 -4.00
C LEU A 62 6.71 9.09 -2.86
N GLY A 63 6.25 9.31 -1.62
CA GLY A 63 6.83 8.62 -0.46
C GLY A 63 6.53 7.10 -0.47
N THR A 64 7.53 6.29 -0.15
CA THR A 64 7.36 4.84 -0.02
C THR A 64 7.00 4.47 1.43
N ARG A 65 5.88 3.76 1.63
CA ARG A 65 5.52 3.23 2.96
C ARG A 65 6.29 1.94 3.21
N ALA A 66 7.33 2.00 4.05
CA ALA A 66 8.15 0.85 4.41
C ALA A 66 8.39 0.78 5.92
N GLN A 67 8.48 -0.44 6.46
CA GLN A 67 8.99 -0.70 7.82
C GLN A 67 10.50 -0.97 7.82
N SER A 68 11.10 -1.13 6.65
CA SER A 68 12.51 -1.43 6.42
C SER A 68 13.38 -0.18 6.21
N PHE A 69 12.89 1.02 6.56
CA PHE A 69 13.62 2.27 6.33
C PHE A 69 15.05 2.22 6.85
N GLY A 70 15.28 1.75 8.09
CA GLY A 70 16.64 1.64 8.62
C GLY A 70 17.52 0.67 7.84
N GLN A 71 16.98 -0.45 7.36
CA GLN A 71 17.74 -1.40 6.53
C GLN A 71 18.11 -0.79 5.17
N LEU A 72 17.20 -0.02 4.58
CA LEU A 72 17.43 0.69 3.33
C LEU A 72 18.47 1.80 3.50
N LEU A 73 18.42 2.51 4.63
CA LEU A 73 19.40 3.55 4.97
C LEU A 73 20.79 2.95 5.21
N GLU A 74 20.89 1.86 5.99
CA GLU A 74 22.14 1.13 6.19
C GLU A 74 22.73 0.66 4.86
N ALA A 75 21.91 0.06 3.99
CA ALA A 75 22.34 -0.38 2.68
C ALA A 75 22.82 0.79 1.80
N ALA A 76 22.12 1.93 1.83
CA ALA A 76 22.51 3.13 1.09
C ALA A 76 23.83 3.74 1.60
N LEU A 77 24.08 3.70 2.92
CA LEU A 77 25.31 4.19 3.53
C LEU A 77 26.51 3.27 3.25
N MET A 78 26.29 1.96 3.19
CA MET A 78 27.33 1.00 2.79
C MET A 78 27.60 1.05 1.28
N GLY A 79 26.65 1.52 0.48
CA GLY A 79 26.80 1.69 -0.95
C GLY A 79 27.50 3.00 -1.35
N PRO A 80 27.85 3.15 -2.64
CA PRO A 80 28.37 4.41 -3.17
C PRO A 80 27.34 5.55 -3.01
N PRO A 81 27.79 6.79 -2.77
CA PRO A 81 29.18 7.25 -2.70
C PRO A 81 29.83 7.06 -1.32
N HIS A 82 29.08 6.63 -0.30
CA HIS A 82 29.51 6.72 1.09
C HIS A 82 30.42 5.57 1.53
N ASN A 83 30.20 4.35 1.00
CA ASN A 83 31.04 3.16 1.22
C ASN A 83 31.44 2.94 2.69
N LEU A 84 30.52 3.20 3.62
CA LEU A 84 30.79 3.12 5.05
C LEU A 84 30.93 1.66 5.51
N ALA A 85 31.78 1.42 6.50
CA ALA A 85 31.81 0.15 7.20
C ALA A 85 30.45 -0.11 7.87
N ARG A 86 30.04 -1.37 7.94
CA ARG A 86 28.73 -1.77 8.48
C ARG A 86 28.45 -1.21 9.88
N LYS A 87 29.46 -1.20 10.75
CA LYS A 87 29.34 -0.68 12.12
C LYS A 87 28.93 0.79 12.12
N ASP A 88 29.60 1.61 11.30
CA ASP A 88 29.36 3.04 11.21
C ASP A 88 28.01 3.35 10.54
N ALA A 89 27.63 2.56 9.53
CA ALA A 89 26.34 2.68 8.86
C ALA A 89 25.16 2.42 9.82
N VAL A 90 25.27 1.40 10.67
CA VAL A 90 24.26 1.08 11.69
C VAL A 90 24.16 2.20 12.71
N GLU A 91 25.29 2.69 13.23
CA GLU A 91 25.30 3.76 14.24
C GLU A 91 24.68 5.06 13.69
N ARG A 92 25.03 5.45 12.46
CA ARG A 92 24.45 6.62 11.79
C ARG A 92 22.95 6.45 11.56
N SER A 93 22.51 5.27 11.12
CA SER A 93 21.09 4.99 10.89
C SER A 93 20.27 5.04 12.18
N GLN A 94 20.82 4.53 13.28
CA GLN A 94 20.19 4.61 14.60
C GLN A 94 20.03 6.05 15.07
N ARG A 95 21.03 6.91 14.87
CA ARG A 95 20.96 8.34 15.19
C ARG A 95 19.85 9.05 14.43
N VAL A 96 19.74 8.82 13.12
CA VAL A 96 18.67 9.41 12.29
C VAL A 96 17.29 8.98 12.79
N ILE A 97 17.10 7.67 13.02
CA ILE A 97 15.81 7.13 13.49
C ILE A 97 15.43 7.70 14.86
N ALA A 98 16.39 7.88 15.76
CA ALA A 98 16.17 8.48 17.07
C ALA A 98 15.78 9.96 16.97
N ASN A 99 16.49 10.73 16.14
CA ASN A 99 16.23 12.17 15.95
C ASN A 99 14.86 12.43 15.30
N ASP A 100 14.55 11.72 14.21
CA ASP A 100 13.31 11.91 13.45
C ASP A 100 12.11 11.13 14.03
N LYS A 101 12.30 10.46 15.17
CA LYS A 101 11.27 9.69 15.88
C LYS A 101 10.53 8.69 14.98
N LEU A 102 11.24 8.03 14.06
CA LEU A 102 10.68 7.13 13.04
C LEU A 102 10.21 5.76 13.57
N GLY A 103 10.05 5.62 14.90
CA GLY A 103 9.63 4.40 15.58
C GLY A 103 10.76 3.38 15.77
N LYS A 104 10.44 2.26 16.44
CA LYS A 104 11.42 1.18 16.70
C LYS A 104 11.60 0.32 15.44
N LEU A 105 12.85 0.06 15.08
CA LEU A 105 13.19 -0.93 14.05
C LEU A 105 12.68 -2.30 14.47
N LYS A 106 11.74 -2.86 13.70
CA LYS A 106 11.35 -4.27 13.86
C LYS A 106 12.37 -5.12 13.14
N ARG A 107 12.91 -6.15 13.84
CA ARG A 107 13.71 -7.19 13.20
C ARG A 107 12.89 -7.80 12.05
N PRO A 108 13.51 -8.10 10.90
CA PRO A 108 12.79 -8.68 9.79
C PRO A 108 12.16 -10.00 10.24
N ARG A 109 10.83 -10.11 10.17
CA ARG A 109 10.17 -11.41 10.25
C ARG A 109 10.57 -12.15 8.98
N MET A 110 11.19 -13.31 9.13
CA MET A 110 11.48 -14.22 8.02
C MET A 110 10.14 -14.58 7.36
N ARG A 111 9.82 -13.90 6.25
CA ARG A 111 8.66 -14.27 5.43
C ARG A 111 9.11 -15.49 4.65
N MET A 112 8.54 -16.67 4.95
CA MET A 112 8.58 -17.77 4.00
C MET A 112 7.99 -17.21 2.70
N SER A 113 8.78 -17.18 1.63
CA SER A 113 8.33 -16.77 0.32
C SER A 113 7.19 -17.70 -0.09
N ARG A 114 5.96 -17.19 -0.16
CA ARG A 114 4.93 -17.88 -0.94
C ARG A 114 5.40 -17.79 -2.39
N PRO A 115 5.44 -18.91 -3.13
CA PRO A 115 5.82 -18.89 -4.53
C PRO A 115 4.90 -17.92 -5.29
N PRO A 116 5.41 -17.22 -6.32
CA PRO A 116 4.58 -16.37 -7.15
C PRO A 116 3.44 -17.20 -7.71
N THR A 117 2.20 -16.76 -7.48
CA THR A 117 1.05 -17.30 -8.19
C THR A 117 1.29 -17.10 -9.68
N PRO A 118 1.27 -18.16 -10.51
CA PRO A 118 1.39 -17.98 -11.95
C PRO A 118 0.29 -17.04 -12.41
N SER A 119 0.66 -16.07 -13.25
CA SER A 119 -0.26 -15.10 -13.83
C SER A 119 -1.34 -15.84 -14.61
N SER A 120 -2.51 -16.04 -14.01
CA SER A 120 -3.66 -16.51 -14.75
C SER A 120 -4.10 -15.39 -15.68
N SER A 121 -3.92 -15.63 -16.98
CA SER A 121 -4.45 -14.84 -18.08
C SER A 121 -5.92 -14.45 -17.85
N PRO A 122 -6.42 -13.38 -18.50
CA PRO A 122 -7.79 -12.93 -18.30
C PRO A 122 -8.75 -14.03 -18.74
N ILE A 123 -9.50 -14.60 -17.79
CA ILE A 123 -10.70 -15.38 -18.08
C ILE A 123 -11.78 -14.37 -18.45
N TRP A 124 -11.71 -13.85 -19.68
CA TRP A 124 -12.87 -13.27 -20.35
C TRP A 124 -13.56 -14.38 -21.12
N GLY A 125 -14.82 -14.60 -20.78
CA GLY A 125 -15.64 -15.70 -21.26
C GLY A 125 -15.76 -15.71 -22.77
N ARG A 126 -15.46 -16.87 -23.38
CA ARG A 126 -16.06 -17.24 -24.66
C ARG A 126 -17.53 -17.56 -24.37
N THR A 127 -18.42 -16.63 -24.67
CA THR A 127 -19.79 -16.97 -25.01
C THR A 127 -19.74 -17.82 -26.28
N ARG A 128 -20.02 -19.12 -26.17
CA ARG A 128 -20.36 -19.92 -27.35
C ARG A 128 -21.79 -19.52 -27.73
N SER A 129 -21.93 -18.86 -28.86
CA SER A 129 -23.19 -18.86 -29.59
C SER A 129 -23.41 -20.27 -30.13
N THR A 130 -24.43 -20.95 -29.63
CA THR A 130 -25.04 -22.06 -30.35
C THR A 130 -26.42 -21.58 -30.78
N GLY A 131 -26.59 -21.44 -32.09
CA GLY A 131 -27.90 -21.58 -32.71
C GLY A 131 -28.31 -23.05 -32.75
#